data_AF-A0A529KC13-F1
#
_entry.id   AF-A0A529KC13-F1
#
_cell.length_a   1.000
_cell.length_b   1.000
_cell.length_c   1.000
_cell.angle_alpha   90.00
_cell.angle_beta   90.00
_cell.angle_gamma   90.00
#
_symmetry.space_group_name_H-M   'P 1'
#
loop_
_entity.id
_entity.type
_entity.pdbx_description
1 polymer ?
#
loop_
_entity_poly.entity_id
_entity_poly.type
_entity_poly.pdbx_seq_one_letter_code
_entity_poly.pdbx_strand_id
1 'polypeptide(L)'
;TETGLEYYPLPAVGERFPIADPALPPRLTPRPADDADYLKGLLEGIAEIEALGYRRLSELGAPRLTSVRSVGGGAANAAWTAIRQRKLGVDFLPALSDEAAAGTARLALMGAIEAGLL
;
A
#
# COMPACT_ATOMS: atom_id res chain seq x y z
N THR A 1 2.05 19.53 -0.63
CA THR A 1 1.62 19.95 0.73
C THR A 1 0.68 18.90 1.28
N GLU A 2 0.72 18.61 2.57
CA GLU A 2 -0.21 17.66 3.24
C GLU A 2 -1.51 18.37 3.63
N THR A 3 -2.61 17.63 3.81
CA THR A 3 -3.88 18.21 4.29
C THR A 3 -3.91 18.43 5.81
N GLY A 4 -3.11 17.67 6.57
CA GLY A 4 -3.17 17.66 8.03
C GLY A 4 -4.37 16.89 8.60
N LEU A 5 -5.17 16.24 7.75
CA LEU A 5 -6.29 15.40 8.18
C LEU A 5 -5.75 14.03 8.61
N GLU A 6 -5.90 13.70 9.89
CA GLU A 6 -5.42 12.43 10.43
C GLU A 6 -6.43 11.28 10.22
N TYR A 7 -6.94 11.08 9.01
CA TYR A 7 -7.96 10.05 8.78
C TYR A 7 -7.42 8.64 8.99
N TYR A 8 -8.31 7.77 9.49
CA TYR A 8 -8.14 6.32 9.51
C TYR A 8 -9.37 5.73 8.77
N PRO A 9 -9.32 5.67 7.42
CA PRO A 9 -10.50 5.52 6.58
C PRO A 9 -10.98 4.08 6.46
N LEU A 10 -11.44 3.52 7.57
CA LEU A 10 -12.04 2.19 7.61
C LEU A 10 -13.44 2.18 6.97
N PRO A 11 -13.80 1.12 6.22
CA PRO A 11 -15.15 0.96 5.70
C PRO A 11 -16.15 0.51 6.78
N ALA A 12 -15.68 -0.09 7.87
CA ALA A 12 -16.48 -0.55 9.01
C ALA A 12 -15.62 -0.55 10.28
N VAL A 13 -16.24 -0.72 11.46
CA VAL A 13 -15.51 -0.84 12.72
C VAL A 13 -14.63 -2.08 12.72
N GLY A 14 -13.40 -1.92 13.21
CA GLY A 14 -12.43 -2.99 13.45
C GLY A 14 -11.30 -3.03 12.43
N GLU A 15 -10.10 -3.30 12.95
CA GLU A 15 -8.87 -3.47 12.19
C GLU A 15 -8.13 -4.73 12.65
N ARG A 16 -7.52 -5.43 11.71
CA ARG A 16 -6.65 -6.57 12.03
C ARG A 16 -5.18 -6.20 11.96
N PHE A 17 -4.82 -5.39 10.98
CA PHE A 17 -3.45 -4.98 10.72
C PHE A 17 -3.47 -3.60 10.05
N PRO A 18 -2.59 -2.66 10.43
CA PRO A 18 -1.42 -2.80 11.30
C PRO A 18 -1.69 -2.56 12.80
N ILE A 19 -2.94 -2.27 13.17
CA ILE A 19 -3.40 -2.17 14.56
C ILE A 19 -4.40 -3.30 14.79
N ALA A 20 -4.07 -4.25 15.66
CA ALA A 20 -4.96 -5.36 15.98
C ALA A 20 -6.01 -4.93 17.01
N ASP A 21 -7.06 -4.26 16.54
CA ASP A 21 -8.16 -3.76 17.39
C ASP A 21 -9.52 -3.99 16.69
N PRO A 22 -10.30 -5.00 17.12
CA PRO A 22 -11.61 -5.29 16.53
C PRO A 22 -12.66 -4.20 16.79
N ALA A 23 -12.41 -3.24 17.68
CA ALA A 23 -13.31 -2.15 18.02
C ALA A 23 -12.84 -0.79 17.45
N LEU A 24 -11.76 -0.75 16.66
CA LEU A 24 -11.23 0.51 16.12
C LEU A 24 -12.27 1.22 15.22
N PRO A 25 -12.71 2.44 15.58
CA PRO A 25 -13.71 3.15 14.78
C PRO A 25 -13.07 3.80 13.54
N PRO A 26 -13.81 3.93 12.42
CA PRO A 26 -13.39 4.79 11.32
C PRO A 26 -13.20 6.24 11.79
N ARG A 27 -12.13 6.88 11.33
CA ARG A 27 -11.85 8.30 11.60
C ARG A 27 -11.84 9.09 10.31
N LEU A 28 -12.94 9.80 10.03
CA LEU A 28 -13.19 10.53 8.77
C LEU A 28 -13.55 12.01 9.00
N THR A 29 -13.34 12.51 10.22
CA THR A 29 -13.69 13.89 10.63
C THR A 29 -12.46 14.67 11.08
N PRO A 30 -12.45 16.01 10.89
CA PRO A 30 -13.49 16.82 10.24
C PRO A 30 -13.52 16.62 8.72
N ARG A 31 -14.70 16.66 8.08
CA ARG A 31 -14.80 16.64 6.61
C ARG A 31 -14.65 18.08 6.08
N PRO A 32 -13.62 18.39 5.27
CA PRO A 32 -13.47 19.71 4.66
C PRO A 32 -14.59 19.96 3.64
N ALA A 33 -14.82 21.23 3.30
CA ALA A 33 -15.84 21.62 2.33
C ALA A 33 -15.46 21.23 0.89
N ASP A 34 -14.17 21.19 0.58
CA ASP A 34 -13.66 20.75 -0.73
C ASP A 34 -13.52 19.23 -0.77
N ASP A 35 -14.21 18.59 -1.73
CA ASP A 35 -14.13 17.15 -1.94
C ASP A 35 -12.73 16.71 -2.41
N ALA A 36 -11.96 17.58 -3.07
CA ALA A 36 -10.58 17.28 -3.44
C ALA A 36 -9.68 17.14 -2.21
N ASP A 37 -9.82 18.05 -1.23
CA ASP A 37 -9.13 17.96 0.05
C ASP A 37 -9.62 16.77 0.88
N TYR A 38 -10.92 16.47 0.85
CA TYR A 38 -11.46 15.28 1.52
C TYR A 38 -10.85 14.00 0.94
N LEU A 39 -10.87 13.85 -0.39
CA LEU A 39 -10.27 12.70 -1.07
C LEU A 39 -8.78 12.60 -0.77
N LYS A 40 -8.04 13.72 -0.84
CA LYS A 40 -6.62 13.74 -0.52
C LYS A 40 -6.35 13.32 0.91
N GLY A 41 -7.14 13.76 1.88
CA GLY A 41 -7.05 13.32 3.28
C GLY A 41 -7.29 11.81 3.43
N LEU A 42 -8.23 11.23 2.69
CA LEU A 42 -8.44 9.78 2.67
C LEU A 42 -7.21 9.05 2.12
N LEU A 43 -6.67 9.51 0.99
CA LEU A 43 -5.49 8.92 0.36
C LEU A 43 -4.23 9.04 1.23
N GLU A 44 -4.07 10.16 1.95
CA GLU A 44 -3.02 10.37 2.95
C GLU A 44 -3.18 9.43 4.16
N GLY A 45 -4.41 9.24 4.66
CA GLY A 45 -4.71 8.29 5.73
C GLY A 45 -4.39 6.85 5.35
N ILE A 46 -4.75 6.42 4.14
CA ILE A 46 -4.39 5.07 3.65
C ILE A 46 -2.86 4.93 3.49
N ALA A 47 -2.17 5.97 3.03
CA ALA A 47 -0.71 5.96 2.93
C ALA A 47 -0.03 5.88 4.31
N GLU A 48 -0.61 6.48 5.35
CA GLU A 48 -0.12 6.33 6.73
C GLU A 48 -0.35 4.90 7.26
N ILE A 49 -1.48 4.28 6.92
CA ILE A 49 -1.74 2.86 7.23
C ILE A 49 -0.69 1.96 6.55
N GLU A 50 -0.38 2.20 5.27
CA GLU A 50 0.66 1.47 4.53
C GLU A 50 2.04 1.63 5.19
N ALA A 51 2.42 2.87 5.53
CA ALA A 51 3.68 3.16 6.21
C ALA A 51 3.78 2.48 7.58
N LEU A 52 2.70 2.51 8.36
CA LEU A 52 2.61 1.79 9.62
C LEU A 52 2.74 0.28 9.42
N GLY A 53 2.10 -0.27 8.38
CA GLY A 53 2.23 -1.68 8.01
C GLY A 53 3.66 -2.12 7.77
N TYR A 54 4.39 -1.42 6.91
CA TYR A 54 5.81 -1.74 6.66
C TYR A 54 6.69 -1.57 7.91
N ARG A 55 6.40 -0.56 8.76
CA ARG A 55 7.08 -0.42 10.07
C ARG A 55 6.83 -1.63 10.96
N ARG A 56 5.57 -2.09 11.10
CA ARG A 56 5.23 -3.28 11.89
C ARG A 56 5.93 -4.54 11.39
N LEU A 57 6.02 -4.73 10.07
CA LEU A 57 6.78 -5.85 9.50
C LEU A 57 8.26 -5.79 9.92
N SER A 58 8.89 -4.62 9.85
CA SER A 58 10.28 -4.44 10.28
C SER A 58 10.47 -4.69 11.78
N GLU A 59 9.53 -4.22 12.62
CA GLU A 59 9.54 -4.47 14.07
C GLU A 59 9.41 -5.97 14.40
N LEU A 60 8.72 -6.74 13.55
CA LEU A 60 8.56 -8.19 13.66
C LEU A 60 9.73 -8.98 13.05
N GLY A 61 10.79 -8.30 12.59
CA GLY A 61 12.03 -8.92 12.10
C GLY A 61 12.14 -9.05 10.57
N ALA A 62 11.19 -8.50 9.80
CA ALA A 62 11.35 -8.43 8.35
C ALA A 62 12.48 -7.46 7.95
N PRO A 63 13.12 -7.67 6.78
CA PRO A 63 14.08 -6.70 6.24
C PRO A 63 13.47 -5.31 6.07
N ARG A 64 14.31 -4.28 6.19
CA ARG A 64 13.89 -2.89 5.95
C ARG A 64 13.36 -2.72 4.53
N LEU A 65 12.26 -1.98 4.38
CA LEU A 65 11.72 -1.62 3.07
C LEU A 65 12.74 -0.82 2.26
N THR A 66 12.97 -1.23 1.01
CA THR A 66 13.91 -0.57 0.07
C THR A 66 13.23 -0.04 -1.18
N SER A 67 12.17 -0.68 -1.64
CA SER A 67 11.36 -0.21 -2.76
C SER A 67 9.96 -0.84 -2.74
N VAL A 68 9.02 -0.22 -3.45
CA VAL A 68 7.63 -0.66 -3.59
C VAL A 68 7.31 -0.92 -5.06
N ARG A 69 6.46 -1.91 -5.33
CA ARG A 69 5.70 -2.04 -6.58
C ARG A 69 4.23 -2.01 -6.23
N SER A 70 3.43 -1.30 -7.02
CA SER A 70 1.98 -1.15 -6.78
C SER A 70 1.20 -1.94 -7.81
N VAL A 71 0.18 -2.66 -7.36
CA VAL A 71 -0.79 -3.39 -8.18
C VAL A 71 -2.22 -3.05 -7.73
N GLY A 72 -3.22 -3.49 -8.49
CA GLY A 72 -4.63 -3.19 -8.22
C GLY A 72 -5.05 -1.78 -8.65
N GLY A 73 -6.35 -1.47 -8.54
CA GLY A 73 -6.95 -0.26 -9.13
C GLY A 73 -6.31 1.06 -8.68
N GLY A 74 -5.77 1.12 -7.45
CA GLY A 74 -5.08 2.29 -6.92
C GLY A 74 -3.75 2.62 -7.61
N ALA A 75 -3.11 1.65 -8.26
CA ALA A 75 -1.79 1.80 -8.86
C ALA A 75 -1.77 2.80 -10.02
N ALA A 76 -2.89 2.98 -10.73
CA ALA A 76 -3.02 3.93 -11.82
C ALA A 76 -3.12 5.41 -11.36
N ASN A 77 -3.30 5.66 -10.06
CA ASN A 77 -3.42 7.01 -9.52
C ASN A 77 -2.04 7.62 -9.22
N ALA A 78 -1.53 8.42 -10.16
CA ALA A 78 -0.22 9.06 -10.02
C ALA A 78 -0.11 10.01 -8.80
N ALA A 79 -1.18 10.73 -8.48
CA ALA A 79 -1.21 11.61 -7.31
C ALA A 79 -1.09 10.81 -6.01
N TRP A 80 -1.78 9.67 -5.92
CA TRP A 80 -1.70 8.80 -4.76
C TRP A 80 -0.34 8.11 -4.63
N THR A 81 0.23 7.65 -5.74
CA THR A 81 1.61 7.15 -5.80
C THR A 81 2.60 8.18 -5.24
N ALA A 82 2.47 9.45 -5.61
CA ALA A 82 3.31 10.52 -5.08
C ALA A 82 3.11 10.77 -3.57
N ILE A 83 1.88 10.64 -3.06
CA ILE A 83 1.60 10.71 -1.60
C ILE A 83 2.33 9.58 -0.87
N ARG A 84 2.15 8.33 -1.33
CA ARG A 84 2.74 7.14 -0.71
C ARG A 84 4.26 7.16 -0.76
N GLN A 85 4.85 7.59 -1.89
CA GLN A 85 6.30 7.72 -2.03
C GLN A 85 6.89 8.70 -1.02
N ARG A 86 6.24 9.86 -0.80
CA ARG A 86 6.68 10.82 0.22
C ARG A 86 6.61 10.26 1.63
N LYS A 87 5.57 9.47 1.95
CA LYS A 87 5.41 8.86 3.28
C LYS A 87 6.40 7.73 3.54
N LEU A 88 6.65 6.88 2.55
CA LEU A 88 7.53 5.71 2.72
C LEU A 88 9.02 6.05 2.54
N GLY A 89 9.36 7.07 1.76
CA GLY A 89 10.75 7.49 1.55
C GLY A 89 11.63 6.45 0.82
N VAL A 90 11.01 5.62 -0.01
CA VAL A 90 11.68 4.57 -0.81
C VAL A 90 11.27 4.65 -2.28
N ASP A 91 12.01 3.97 -3.15
CA ASP A 91 11.74 3.96 -4.58
C ASP A 91 10.44 3.24 -4.93
N PHE A 92 9.67 3.81 -5.84
CA PHE A 92 8.50 3.17 -6.44
C PHE A 92 8.87 2.75 -7.86
N LEU A 93 9.02 1.44 -8.06
CA LEU A 93 9.39 0.89 -9.36
C LEU A 93 8.17 0.22 -10.00
N PRO A 94 8.10 0.13 -11.34
CA PRO A 94 6.98 -0.51 -12.00
C PRO A 94 6.88 -1.99 -11.65
N ALA A 95 5.65 -2.48 -11.49
CA ALA A 95 5.39 -3.91 -11.53
C ALA A 95 5.58 -4.41 -12.98
N LEU A 96 6.31 -5.50 -13.16
CA LEU A 96 6.49 -6.11 -14.49
C LEU A 96 5.23 -6.84 -14.97
N SER A 97 4.41 -7.30 -14.03
CA SER A 97 3.09 -7.87 -14.24
C SER A 97 2.35 -7.88 -12.90
N ASP A 98 1.04 -7.72 -12.95
CA ASP A 98 0.09 -7.89 -11.84
C ASP A 98 -0.74 -9.19 -11.97
N GLU A 99 -0.52 -9.97 -13.03
CA GLU A 99 -1.22 -11.22 -13.31
C GLU A 99 -0.58 -12.40 -12.58
N ALA A 100 -1.39 -13.15 -11.82
CA ALA A 100 -0.94 -14.37 -11.16
C ALA A 100 -0.41 -15.40 -12.16
N ALA A 101 -1.01 -15.49 -13.35
CA ALA A 101 -0.58 -16.38 -14.42
C ALA A 101 0.84 -16.08 -14.92
N ALA A 102 1.25 -14.81 -14.96
CA ALA A 102 2.61 -14.43 -15.33
C ALA A 102 3.63 -14.94 -14.31
N GLY A 103 3.29 -14.90 -13.01
CA GLY A 103 4.10 -15.50 -11.95
C GLY A 103 4.26 -17.01 -12.10
N THR A 104 3.16 -17.72 -12.34
CA THR A 104 3.17 -19.18 -12.57
C THR A 104 3.97 -19.56 -13.80
N ALA A 105 3.85 -18.82 -14.91
CA ALA A 105 4.64 -19.06 -16.11
C ALA A 105 6.15 -18.92 -15.86
N ARG A 106 6.55 -17.94 -15.03
CA ARG A 106 7.95 -17.78 -14.61
C ARG A 106 8.44 -18.95 -13.77
N LEU A 107 7.62 -19.47 -12.84
CA LEU A 107 7.96 -20.65 -12.06
C LEU A 107 8.19 -21.87 -12.96
N ALA A 108 7.29 -22.11 -13.92
CA ALA A 108 7.42 -23.20 -14.89
C ALA A 108 8.67 -23.06 -15.76
N LEU A 109 8.96 -21.85 -16.25
CA LEU A 109 10.17 -21.56 -17.01
C LEU A 109 11.44 -21.84 -16.20
N MET A 110 11.50 -21.38 -14.95
CA MET A 110 12.66 -21.63 -14.08
C MET A 110 12.86 -23.13 -13.82
N GLY A 111 11.78 -23.86 -13.53
CA GLY A 111 11.86 -25.32 -13.34
C GLY A 111 12.25 -26.09 -14.61
N ALA A 112 11.81 -25.65 -15.79
CA ALA A 112 12.19 -26.26 -17.05
C ALA A 112 13.68 -26.05 -17.37
N ILE A 113 14.22 -24.86 -17.10
CA ILE A 113 15.66 -24.56 -17.22
C ILE A 113 16.48 -25.42 -16.25
N GLU A 114 16.06 -25.51 -14.99
CA GLU A 114 16.74 -26.34 -13.98
C GLU A 114 16.74 -27.83 -14.37
N ALA A 115 15.67 -28.30 -15.01
CA ALA A 115 15.56 -29.67 -15.51
C ALA A 115 16.27 -29.91 -16.86
N GLY A 116 16.88 -28.89 -17.48
CA GLY A 116 17.56 -29.01 -18.78
C GLY A 116 16.61 -29.24 -19.96
N LEU A 117 15.34 -28.84 -19.85
CA LEU A 117 14.33 -28.94 -20.91
C LEU A 117 14.33 -27.73 -21.86
N LEU A 118 15.01 -26.64 -21.46
CA LEU A 118 15.18 -25.38 -22.18
C LEU A 118 16.61 -24.87 -22.03
#